data_AF-A0AAN9YD98-F1
#
_entry.id   AF-A0AAN9YD98-F1
#
_cell.length_a   1.000
_cell.length_b   1.000
_cell.length_c   1.000
_cell.angle_alpha   90.00
_cell.angle_beta   90.00
_cell.angle_gamma   90.00
#
_symmetry.space_group_name_H-M   'P 1'
#
loop_
_entity.id
_entity.type
_entity.pdbx_description
1 polymer ?
#
loop_
_entity_poly.entity_id
_entity_poly.type
_entity_poly.pdbx_seq_one_letter_code
_entity_poly.pdbx_strand_id
1 'polypeptide(L)'
;MFASLLHAETRFNRAFPLWSSAASFTVLPADPRPIAPYLDKVCVGWDPRALIRAWQMLEAAYVVLPPPARRMRVLLAAVRDEEDEEDWPCYYRSIAAREEACRFRQREEDVWEGRWRAGGFHDRLWRGTANPDDGDPFFREFARTKNSVGFWSLPVEAFDDVPEVAYDMYRWAMSRVLDLTEFEAQIECGLFEF
;
A
#
# COMPACT_ATOMS: atom_id res chain seq x y z
N MET A 1 -10.96 -9.76 -1.38
CA MET A 1 -12.19 -8.94 -1.58
C MET A 1 -12.20 -7.78 -0.58
N PHE A 2 -11.71 -6.61 -0.99
CA PHE A 2 -11.69 -5.39 -0.16
C PHE A 2 -13.09 -4.78 -0.09
N ALA A 3 -13.50 -4.25 1.07
CA ALA A 3 -14.81 -3.64 1.24
C ALA A 3 -14.99 -2.46 0.27
N SER A 4 -16.06 -2.48 -0.51
CA SER A 4 -16.33 -1.55 -1.61
C SER A 4 -16.44 -0.07 -1.18
N LEU A 5 -16.79 0.18 0.08
CA LEU A 5 -16.91 1.54 0.64
C LEU A 5 -15.54 2.24 0.79
N LEU A 6 -14.48 1.50 1.13
CA LEU A 6 -13.13 2.08 1.28
C LEU A 6 -12.53 2.51 -0.06
N HIS A 7 -12.93 1.88 -1.16
CA HIS A 7 -12.54 2.24 -2.52
C HIS A 7 -13.23 3.49 -3.06
N ALA A 8 -14.42 3.83 -2.56
CA ALA A 8 -15.11 5.06 -2.98
C ALA A 8 -14.42 6.31 -2.41
N GLU A 9 -13.74 6.17 -1.27
CA GLU A 9 -13.00 7.26 -0.64
C GLU A 9 -11.53 7.29 -1.05
N THR A 10 -10.92 6.14 -1.35
CA THR A 10 -9.51 6.04 -1.75
C THR A 10 -9.35 6.24 -3.25
N ARG A 11 -8.57 7.26 -3.62
CA ARG A 11 -8.11 7.45 -5.00
C ARG A 11 -7.28 6.23 -5.42
N PHE A 12 -7.25 5.91 -6.72
CA PHE A 12 -6.21 4.99 -7.20
C PHE A 12 -4.84 5.61 -6.92
N ASN A 13 -4.17 5.06 -5.91
CA ASN A 13 -2.91 5.60 -5.42
C ASN A 13 -1.76 5.09 -6.29
N ARG A 14 -1.54 5.82 -7.39
CA ARG A 14 -0.48 5.58 -8.38
C ARG A 14 0.92 5.69 -7.78
N ALA A 15 1.06 6.32 -6.61
CA ALA A 15 2.33 6.46 -5.94
C ALA A 15 2.76 5.18 -5.20
N PHE A 16 1.86 4.22 -4.96
CA PHE A 16 2.24 2.96 -4.31
C PHE A 16 3.45 2.31 -4.99
N PRO A 17 4.52 2.03 -4.25
CA PRO A 17 5.62 1.21 -4.75
C PRO A 17 5.14 -0.21 -5.05
N LEU A 18 5.78 -0.89 -5.98
CA LEU A 18 5.46 -2.27 -6.35
C LEU A 18 6.46 -3.24 -5.73
N TRP A 19 5.97 -4.24 -5.01
CA TRP A 19 6.82 -5.24 -4.36
C TRP A 19 7.56 -6.11 -5.38
N SER A 20 8.82 -6.41 -5.11
CA SER A 20 9.68 -7.26 -5.93
C SER A 20 10.32 -8.38 -5.11
N SER A 21 10.69 -9.46 -5.79
CA SER A 21 11.45 -10.58 -5.25
C SER A 21 12.96 -10.41 -5.43
N ALA A 22 13.41 -9.24 -5.91
CA ALA A 22 14.83 -8.93 -6.01
C ALA A 22 15.51 -9.04 -4.65
N ALA A 23 16.73 -9.59 -4.64
CA ALA A 23 17.45 -9.88 -3.41
C ALA A 23 18.12 -8.65 -2.79
N SER A 24 18.32 -7.58 -3.57
CA SER A 24 18.98 -6.35 -3.14
C SER A 24 18.13 -5.11 -3.41
N PHE A 25 18.31 -4.11 -2.56
CA PHE A 25 17.66 -2.82 -2.67
C PHE A 25 18.55 -1.73 -2.08
N THR A 26 18.36 -0.51 -2.56
CA THR A 26 18.95 0.70 -2.00
C THR A 26 17.87 1.52 -1.31
N VAL A 27 18.14 2.01 -0.09
CA VAL A 27 17.23 2.90 0.63
C VAL A 27 17.57 4.35 0.34
N LEU A 28 16.58 5.10 -0.14
CA LEU A 28 16.63 6.54 -0.31
C LEU A 28 15.96 7.23 0.88
N PRO A 29 16.48 8.38 1.34
CA PRO A 29 15.92 9.12 2.47
C PRO A 29 14.54 9.73 2.16
N ALA A 30 14.15 9.81 0.89
CA ALA A 30 12.84 10.26 0.44
C ALA A 30 12.49 9.59 -0.90
N ASP A 31 11.20 9.47 -1.19
CA ASP A 31 10.76 9.07 -2.53
C ASP A 31 11.06 10.20 -3.54
N PRO A 32 11.77 9.91 -4.65
CA PRO A 32 12.08 10.94 -5.65
C PRO A 32 10.85 11.40 -6.45
N ARG A 33 9.71 10.71 -6.32
CA ARG A 33 8.45 11.07 -6.97
C ARG A 33 7.67 12.05 -6.08
N PRO A 34 6.83 12.93 -6.65
CA PRO A 34 5.98 13.81 -5.86
C PRO A 34 4.80 13.02 -5.27
N ILE A 35 5.02 12.33 -4.15
CA ILE A 35 4.02 11.43 -3.57
C ILE A 35 3.03 12.13 -2.63
N ALA A 36 3.30 13.36 -2.20
CA ALA A 36 2.51 14.08 -1.20
C ALA A 36 0.99 14.06 -1.45
N PRO A 37 0.49 14.27 -2.69
CA PRO A 37 -0.96 14.27 -2.96
C PRO A 37 -1.64 12.90 -2.83
N TYR A 38 -0.87 11.85 -2.59
CA TYR A 38 -1.34 10.48 -2.42
C TYR A 38 -1.26 9.98 -0.97
N LEU A 39 -0.76 10.80 -0.04
CA LEU A 39 -0.56 10.39 1.35
C LEU A 39 -1.80 10.58 2.23
N ASP A 40 -2.77 11.40 1.81
CA ASP A 40 -3.98 11.72 2.58
C ASP A 40 -4.94 10.52 2.74
N LYS A 41 -4.91 9.59 1.78
CA LYS A 41 -5.82 8.44 1.74
C LYS A 41 -5.12 7.16 1.28
N VAL A 42 -4.28 6.62 2.14
CA VAL A 42 -3.52 5.40 1.90
C VAL A 42 -4.28 4.18 2.44
N CYS A 43 -4.71 3.30 1.52
CA CYS A 43 -5.36 2.04 1.91
C CYS A 43 -4.32 0.99 2.32
N VAL A 44 -4.47 0.44 3.52
CA VAL A 44 -3.61 -0.61 4.06
C VAL A 44 -4.47 -1.84 4.35
N GLY A 45 -4.10 -2.98 3.77
CA GLY A 45 -4.91 -4.21 3.84
C GLY A 45 -4.78 -5.02 5.13
N TRP A 46 -3.64 -4.95 5.82
CA TRP A 46 -3.42 -5.72 7.05
C TRP A 46 -2.96 -4.80 8.17
N ASP A 47 -3.36 -5.10 9.41
CA ASP A 47 -2.88 -4.37 10.59
C ASP A 47 -1.45 -4.82 10.93
N PRO A 48 -0.41 -3.99 10.63
CA PRO A 48 0.97 -4.40 10.88
C PRO A 48 1.27 -4.52 12.38
N ARG A 49 0.49 -3.83 13.24
CA ARG A 49 0.71 -3.81 14.68
C ARG A 49 0.45 -5.16 15.33
N ALA A 50 -0.48 -5.95 14.77
CA ALA A 50 -0.75 -7.29 15.27
C ALA A 50 0.47 -8.21 15.11
N LEU A 51 1.16 -8.15 13.96
CA LEU A 51 2.38 -8.91 13.73
C LEU A 51 3.52 -8.42 14.64
N ILE A 52 3.67 -7.10 14.78
CA ILE A 52 4.64 -6.49 15.68
C ILE A 52 4.42 -6.96 17.12
N ARG A 53 3.17 -6.96 17.59
CA ARG A 53 2.81 -7.44 18.92
C ARG A 53 3.13 -8.92 19.10
N ALA A 54 2.79 -9.76 18.12
CA ALA A 54 3.12 -11.18 18.15
C ALA A 54 4.64 -11.40 18.24
N TRP A 55 5.42 -10.62 17.50
CA TRP A 55 6.88 -10.66 17.54
C TRP A 55 7.43 -10.23 18.91
N GLN A 56 6.93 -9.13 19.49
CA GLN A 56 7.33 -8.67 20.82
C GLN A 56 7.00 -9.71 21.91
N MET A 57 5.85 -10.38 21.82
CA MET A 57 5.49 -11.47 22.74
C MET A 57 6.46 -12.66 22.62
N LEU A 58 6.88 -12.99 21.40
CA LEU A 58 7.90 -14.02 21.16
C LEU A 58 9.24 -13.61 21.76
N GLU A 59 9.73 -12.40 21.48
CA GLU A 59 10.98 -11.87 22.05
C GLU A 59 10.98 -11.89 23.58
N ALA A 60 9.86 -11.48 24.20
CA ALA A 60 9.69 -11.50 25.64
C ALA A 60 9.79 -12.92 26.23
N ALA A 61 9.25 -13.94 25.54
CA ALA A 61 9.36 -15.33 25.96
C ALA A 61 10.82 -15.83 25.99
N TYR A 62 11.71 -15.21 25.22
CA TYR A 62 13.15 -15.49 25.20
C TYR A 62 14.00 -14.46 25.96
N VAL A 63 13.39 -13.56 26.74
CA VAL A 63 14.08 -12.52 27.53
C VAL A 63 14.92 -11.59 26.62
N VAL A 64 14.49 -11.40 25.38
CA VAL A 64 15.08 -10.42 24.47
C VAL A 64 14.47 -9.05 24.78
N LEU A 65 15.32 -8.06 25.02
CA LEU A 65 14.85 -6.70 25.22
C LEU A 65 14.33 -6.15 23.89
N PRO A 66 13.09 -5.62 23.84
CA PRO A 66 12.55 -5.09 22.60
C PRO A 66 13.40 -3.90 22.13
N PRO A 67 13.64 -3.76 20.82
CA PRO A 67 14.22 -2.53 20.30
C PRO A 67 13.30 -1.36 20.66
N PRO A 68 13.84 -0.16 20.91
CA PRO A 68 13.00 1.00 21.15
C PRO A 68 12.09 1.25 19.94
N ALA A 69 10.78 1.42 20.17
CA ALA A 69 9.73 1.47 19.14
C ALA A 69 10.07 2.36 17.95
N ARG A 70 10.72 3.51 18.21
CA ARG A 70 11.28 4.46 17.23
C ARG A 70 12.22 3.88 16.16
N ARG A 71 12.69 2.63 16.31
CA ARG A 71 13.53 1.93 15.31
C ARG A 71 12.75 0.96 14.44
N MET A 72 11.52 0.64 14.81
CA MET A 72 10.71 -0.31 14.07
C MET A 72 10.00 0.40 12.94
N ARG A 73 10.07 -0.19 11.74
CA ARG A 73 9.53 0.38 10.52
C ARG A 73 8.69 -0.67 9.80
N VAL A 74 7.59 -0.21 9.20
CA VAL A 74 6.69 -1.04 8.41
C VAL A 74 6.96 -0.77 6.94
N LEU A 75 7.10 -1.85 6.17
CA LEU A 75 7.25 -1.76 4.73
C LEU A 75 5.87 -1.82 4.07
N LEU A 76 5.59 -0.84 3.22
CA LEU A 76 4.33 -0.70 2.51
C LEU A 76 4.60 -0.70 1.00
N ALA A 77 4.00 -1.65 0.30
CA ALA A 77 4.05 -1.76 -1.15
C ALA A 77 2.78 -2.45 -1.65
N ALA A 78 2.39 -2.15 -2.89
CA ALA A 78 1.38 -2.91 -3.60
C ALA A 78 1.98 -4.24 -4.06
N VAL A 79 1.17 -5.29 -3.94
CA VAL A 79 1.53 -6.63 -4.36
C VAL A 79 0.58 -7.02 -5.49
N ARG A 80 1.10 -7.70 -6.52
CA ARG A 80 0.26 -8.17 -7.62
C ARG A 80 -0.65 -9.29 -7.12
N ASP A 81 -1.94 -9.03 -7.17
CA ASP A 81 -2.97 -10.05 -7.09
C ASP A 81 -3.24 -10.53 -8.53
N GLU A 82 -2.89 -11.78 -8.83
CA GLU A 82 -3.42 -12.42 -10.04
C GLU A 82 -4.71 -13.14 -9.63
N GLU A 83 -5.85 -12.49 -9.83
CA GLU A 83 -7.17 -13.14 -9.77
C GLU A 83 -7.41 -14.09 -10.96
N ASP A 84 -6.45 -14.23 -11.86
CA ASP A 84 -6.54 -15.11 -13.03
C ASP A 84 -5.89 -16.46 -12.72
N GLU A 85 -6.59 -17.32 -11.98
CA GLU A 85 -6.73 -18.76 -12.28
C GLU A 85 -7.62 -19.42 -11.22
N GLU A 86 -8.52 -20.29 -11.70
CA GLU A 86 -9.54 -21.05 -10.97
C GLU A 86 -9.01 -21.98 -9.86
N ASP A 87 -7.69 -21.98 -9.63
CA ASP A 87 -7.00 -22.77 -8.64
C ASP A 87 -6.37 -21.90 -7.55
N TRP A 88 -7.04 -21.88 -6.41
CA TRP A 88 -6.44 -21.53 -5.13
C TRP A 88 -5.14 -22.34 -4.92
N PRO A 89 -4.01 -21.72 -4.50
CA PRO A 89 -3.94 -20.50 -3.73
C PRO A 89 -3.37 -19.30 -4.49
N CYS A 90 -3.90 -18.12 -4.16
CA CYS A 90 -3.42 -16.80 -4.58
C CYS A 90 -1.95 -16.61 -4.15
N TYR A 91 -1.01 -17.03 -4.99
CA TYR A 91 0.39 -16.69 -4.81
C TYR A 91 0.59 -15.27 -5.33
N TYR A 92 0.75 -14.33 -4.41
CA TYR A 92 1.25 -13.00 -4.68
C TYR A 92 2.50 -13.07 -5.57
N ARG A 93 2.39 -12.74 -6.87
CA ARG A 93 3.57 -12.68 -7.74
C ARG A 93 4.32 -11.39 -7.49
N SER A 94 5.57 -11.52 -7.05
CA SER A 94 6.45 -10.36 -6.95
C SER A 94 6.86 -9.88 -8.34
N ILE A 95 7.05 -8.57 -8.51
CA ILE A 95 7.55 -7.99 -9.76
C ILE A 95 9.02 -8.38 -9.92
N ALA A 96 9.35 -9.20 -10.92
CA ALA A 96 10.73 -9.62 -11.19
C ALA A 96 11.40 -8.80 -12.30
N ALA A 97 10.61 -8.10 -13.11
CA ALA A 97 11.11 -7.31 -14.23
C ALA A 97 10.31 -6.02 -14.45
N ARG A 98 10.93 -5.06 -15.14
CA ARG A 98 10.31 -3.77 -15.45
C ARG A 98 9.04 -3.91 -16.30
N GLU A 99 9.03 -4.87 -17.22
CA GLU A 99 7.89 -5.17 -18.09
C GLU A 99 6.68 -5.65 -17.28
N GLU A 100 6.92 -6.36 -16.17
CA GLU A 100 5.85 -6.79 -15.26
C GLU A 100 5.25 -5.63 -14.49
N ALA A 101 6.09 -4.70 -14.00
CA ALA A 101 5.61 -3.47 -13.39
C ALA A 101 4.74 -2.65 -14.35
N CYS A 102 5.16 -2.53 -15.62
CA CYS A 102 4.39 -1.85 -16.65
C CYS A 102 3.03 -2.54 -16.90
N ARG A 103 3.01 -3.87 -17.00
CA ARG A 103 1.77 -4.64 -17.21
C ARG A 103 0.81 -4.54 -16.02
N PHE A 104 1.33 -4.68 -14.80
CA PHE A 104 0.54 -4.54 -13.57
C PHE A 104 -0.16 -3.19 -13.54
N ARG A 105 0.61 -2.13 -13.80
CA ARG A 105 0.07 -0.78 -13.84
C ARG A 105 -1.02 -0.60 -14.90
N GLN A 106 -0.80 -1.07 -16.12
CA GLN A 106 -1.79 -0.96 -17.18
C GLN A 106 -3.10 -1.63 -16.76
N ARG A 107 -3.02 -2.82 -16.15
CA ARG A 107 -4.20 -3.53 -15.61
C ARG A 107 -4.92 -2.69 -14.55
N GLU A 108 -4.19 -2.16 -13.57
CA GLU A 108 -4.79 -1.35 -12.50
C GLU A 108 -5.45 -0.08 -13.04
N GLU A 109 -4.82 0.60 -14.01
CA GLU A 109 -5.41 1.75 -14.69
C GLU A 109 -6.67 1.36 -15.47
N ASP A 110 -6.65 0.25 -16.22
CA ASP A 110 -7.81 -0.24 -16.96
C ASP A 110 -8.97 -0.62 -16.02
N VAL A 111 -8.67 -1.24 -14.87
CA VAL A 111 -9.65 -1.56 -13.84
C VAL A 111 -10.23 -0.29 -13.24
N TRP A 112 -9.38 0.67 -12.85
CA TRP A 112 -9.83 1.94 -12.28
C TRP A 112 -10.73 2.71 -13.25
N GLU A 113 -10.27 2.94 -14.47
CA GLU A 113 -11.05 3.61 -15.52
C GLU A 113 -12.35 2.85 -15.82
N GLY A 114 -12.28 1.52 -15.90
CA GLY A 114 -13.44 0.66 -16.09
C GLY A 114 -14.50 0.79 -14.99
N ARG A 115 -14.10 1.08 -13.75
CA ARG A 115 -15.06 1.32 -12.64
C ARG A 115 -15.82 2.64 -12.81
N TRP A 116 -15.21 3.66 -13.43
CA TRP A 116 -15.80 5.00 -13.59
C TRP A 116 -16.52 5.23 -14.93
N ARG A 117 -16.30 4.39 -15.95
CA ARG A 117 -17.06 4.43 -17.22
C ARG A 117 -18.56 4.22 -16.99
N ALA A 118 -19.37 4.69 -17.94
CA ALA A 118 -20.82 4.44 -17.94
C ALA A 118 -21.12 2.93 -17.86
N GLY A 119 -22.00 2.53 -16.93
CA GLY A 119 -22.28 1.13 -16.60
C GLY A 119 -21.23 0.45 -15.71
N GLY A 120 -20.15 1.15 -15.34
CA GLY A 120 -19.09 0.69 -14.46
C GLY A 120 -19.56 0.48 -13.01
N PHE A 121 -18.66 -0.02 -12.17
CA PHE A 121 -18.97 -0.28 -10.75
C PHE A 121 -19.39 1.01 -10.01
N HIS A 122 -18.66 2.11 -10.21
CA HIS A 122 -18.97 3.37 -9.56
C HIS A 122 -20.25 4.02 -10.11
N ASP A 123 -20.43 4.01 -11.43
CA ASP A 123 -21.66 4.51 -12.05
C ASP A 123 -22.90 3.73 -11.59
N ARG A 124 -22.80 2.41 -11.35
CA ARG A 124 -23.93 1.60 -10.88
C ARG A 124 -24.28 1.80 -9.41
N LEU A 125 -23.28 1.87 -8.53
CA LEU A 125 -23.49 1.87 -7.07
C LEU A 125 -23.48 3.28 -6.45
N TRP A 126 -22.80 4.26 -7.04
CA TRP A 126 -22.67 5.61 -6.51
C TRP A 126 -22.87 6.66 -7.61
N ARG A 127 -24.07 6.68 -8.21
CA ARG A 127 -24.44 7.68 -9.24
C ARG A 127 -24.26 9.11 -8.74
N GLY A 128 -23.62 9.94 -9.56
CA GLY A 128 -23.41 11.36 -9.27
C GLY A 128 -22.13 11.65 -8.49
N THR A 129 -21.38 10.64 -8.07
CA THR A 129 -20.02 10.83 -7.53
C THR A 129 -19.06 11.13 -8.67
N ALA A 130 -18.28 12.20 -8.55
CA ALA A 130 -17.23 12.53 -9.51
C ALA A 130 -16.01 11.63 -9.28
N ASN A 131 -15.34 11.23 -10.37
CA ASN A 131 -14.04 10.59 -10.27
C ASN A 131 -13.07 11.57 -9.61
N PRO A 132 -12.40 11.18 -8.51
CA PRO A 132 -11.49 12.08 -7.80
C PRO A 132 -10.26 12.48 -8.63
N ASP A 133 -9.98 11.80 -9.75
CA ASP A 133 -8.85 12.11 -10.64
C ASP A 133 -9.19 13.12 -11.76
N ASP A 134 -10.48 13.33 -12.10
CA ASP A 134 -10.88 14.11 -13.28
C ASP A 134 -10.55 15.62 -13.15
N GLY A 135 -10.50 16.12 -11.92
CA GLY A 135 -10.37 17.55 -11.62
C GLY A 135 -8.93 18.08 -11.51
N ASP A 136 -7.93 17.22 -11.33
CA ASP A 136 -6.58 17.66 -10.96
C ASP A 136 -5.55 17.38 -12.08
N PRO A 137 -4.93 18.43 -12.66
CA PRO A 137 -3.84 18.27 -13.62
C PRO A 137 -2.66 17.46 -13.07
N PHE A 138 -2.40 17.53 -11.77
CA PHE A 138 -1.33 16.79 -11.10
C PHE A 138 -1.49 15.29 -11.30
N PHE A 139 -2.70 14.75 -11.05
CA PHE A 139 -2.94 13.31 -11.15
C PHE A 139 -2.82 12.79 -12.59
N ARG A 140 -3.17 13.62 -13.59
CA ARG A 140 -2.98 13.29 -15.01
C ARG A 140 -1.51 13.28 -15.41
N GLU A 141 -0.71 14.20 -14.89
CA GLU A 141 0.73 14.23 -15.13
C GLU A 141 1.44 13.08 -14.40
N PHE A 142 1.04 12.80 -13.16
CA PHE A 142 1.55 11.69 -12.38
C PHE A 142 1.20 10.35 -13.04
N ALA A 143 0.04 10.22 -13.69
CA ALA A 143 -0.30 9.10 -14.55
C ALA A 143 0.62 8.94 -15.78
N ARG A 144 1.67 9.75 -15.95
CA ARG A 144 2.76 9.49 -16.91
C ARG A 144 4.05 9.06 -16.22
N THR A 145 4.18 9.34 -14.92
CA THR A 145 5.31 8.91 -14.09
C THR A 145 5.17 7.44 -13.72
N LYS A 146 6.26 6.67 -13.70
CA LYS A 146 6.23 5.23 -13.45
C LYS A 146 6.22 4.95 -11.94
N ASN A 147 5.50 3.91 -11.50
CA ASN A 147 5.68 3.38 -10.14
C ASN A 147 7.15 3.01 -9.94
N SER A 148 7.66 3.25 -8.73
CA SER A 148 8.90 2.62 -8.31
C SER A 148 8.63 1.13 -8.06
N VAL A 149 9.60 0.30 -8.39
CA VAL A 149 9.61 -1.09 -7.91
C VAL A 149 10.42 -1.08 -6.63
N GLY A 150 9.74 -1.22 -5.51
CA GLY A 150 10.23 -0.81 -4.22
C GLY A 150 9.21 -0.94 -3.10
N PHE A 151 9.48 -0.23 -2.01
CA PHE A 151 8.58 -0.11 -0.87
C PHE A 151 8.75 1.25 -0.19
N TRP A 152 7.70 1.73 0.47
CA TRP A 152 7.80 2.78 1.46
C TRP A 152 8.13 2.15 2.80
N SER A 153 9.14 2.68 3.46
CA SER A 153 9.52 2.31 4.82
C SER A 153 9.02 3.43 5.72
N LEU A 154 8.08 3.13 6.61
CA LEU A 154 7.43 4.10 7.48
C LEU A 154 7.68 3.78 8.95
N PRO A 155 7.79 4.79 9.83
CA PRO A 155 7.80 4.56 11.27
C PRO A 155 6.53 3.83 11.72
N VAL A 156 6.64 2.94 12.70
CA VAL A 156 5.49 2.17 13.21
C VAL A 156 4.37 3.07 13.76
N GLU A 157 4.74 4.25 14.26
CA GLU A 157 3.83 5.26 14.80
C GLU A 157 2.84 5.79 13.75
N ALA A 158 3.12 5.62 12.45
CA ALA A 158 2.20 5.95 11.37
C ALA A 158 0.95 5.04 11.30
N PHE A 159 0.92 3.96 12.08
CA PHE A 159 -0.16 2.96 12.10
C PHE A 159 -0.95 2.97 13.42
N ASP A 160 -0.80 4.01 14.24
CA ASP A 160 -1.17 4.11 15.65
C ASP A 160 -0.29 3.25 16.59
N ASP A 161 -0.52 3.41 17.90
CA ASP A 161 0.18 2.65 18.94
C ASP A 161 -0.03 1.14 18.81
N VAL A 162 1.05 0.39 19.07
CA VAL A 162 1.00 -1.09 19.14
C VAL A 162 0.24 -1.49 20.41
N PRO A 163 -0.87 -2.24 20.30
CA PRO A 163 -1.67 -2.61 21.45
C PRO A 163 -0.94 -3.54 22.42
N GLU A 164 -1.11 -3.31 23.72
CA GLU A 164 -0.56 -4.18 24.78
C GLU A 164 -1.45 -5.40 25.10
N VAL A 165 -2.27 -5.85 24.16
CA VAL A 165 -3.12 -7.06 24.29
C VAL A 165 -2.55 -8.22 23.46
N ALA A 166 -3.10 -9.42 23.59
CA ALA A 166 -2.69 -10.54 22.74
C ALA A 166 -3.06 -10.26 21.26
N TYR A 167 -2.22 -10.74 20.32
CA TYR A 167 -2.33 -10.42 18.89
C TYR A 167 -3.62 -10.93 18.20
N ASP A 168 -4.32 -11.86 18.84
CA ASP A 168 -5.60 -12.43 18.41
C ASP A 168 -6.81 -11.65 18.95
N MET A 169 -6.60 -10.75 19.92
CA MET A 169 -7.67 -9.98 20.57
C MET A 169 -7.95 -8.62 19.92
N TYR A 170 -7.06 -8.13 19.06
CA TYR A 170 -7.20 -6.81 18.45
C TYR A 170 -6.55 -6.78 17.06
N ARG A 171 -7.36 -6.48 16.03
CA ARG A 171 -6.94 -6.28 14.65
C ARG A 171 -7.85 -5.27 13.99
N TRP A 172 -7.33 -4.52 13.00
CA TRP A 172 -8.19 -3.83 12.05
C TRP A 172 -9.19 -4.78 11.40
N ALA A 173 -10.28 -4.20 10.89
CA ALA A 173 -11.02 -4.84 9.81
C ALA A 173 -10.07 -5.15 8.64
N MET A 174 -10.51 -5.96 7.68
CA MET A 174 -9.75 -6.43 6.51
C MET A 174 -9.01 -5.34 5.69
N SER A 175 -9.24 -4.05 5.95
CA SER A 175 -8.44 -2.93 5.45
C SER A 175 -8.76 -1.66 6.24
N ARG A 176 -7.87 -0.67 6.19
CA ARG A 176 -8.06 0.67 6.76
C ARG A 176 -7.47 1.74 5.84
N VAL A 177 -8.08 2.93 5.82
CA VAL A 177 -7.53 4.13 5.18
C VAL A 177 -6.80 4.96 6.23
N LEU A 178 -5.56 5.34 5.93
CA LEU A 178 -4.70 6.15 6.77
C LEU A 178 -4.38 7.48 6.08
N ASP A 179 -4.25 8.53 6.88
CA ASP A 179 -3.60 9.77 6.47
C ASP A 179 -2.14 9.71 6.92
N LEU A 180 -1.22 9.71 5.96
CA LEU A 180 0.22 9.60 6.16
C LEU A 180 0.93 10.94 5.88
N THR A 181 0.20 12.03 5.67
CA THR A 181 0.78 13.34 5.31
C THR A 181 1.74 13.86 6.37
N GLU A 182 1.42 13.70 7.65
CA GLU A 182 2.29 14.10 8.77
C GLU A 182 3.60 13.30 8.84
N PHE A 183 3.66 12.15 8.18
CA PHE A 183 4.81 11.27 8.15
C PHE A 183 5.65 11.44 6.89
N GLU A 184 5.28 12.30 5.92
CA GLU A 184 5.95 12.43 4.62
C GLU A 184 7.48 12.56 4.76
N ALA A 185 7.95 13.45 5.63
CA ALA A 185 9.39 13.68 5.85
C ALA A 185 10.13 12.49 6.49
N GLN A 186 9.39 11.51 6.99
CA GLN A 186 9.90 10.29 7.62
C GLN A 186 9.74 9.07 6.71
N ILE A 187 9.15 9.20 5.53
CA ILE A 187 9.00 8.10 4.57
C ILE A 187 10.33 7.90 3.83
N GLU A 188 10.92 6.74 4.03
CA GLU A 188 12.07 6.28 3.25
C GLU A 188 11.57 5.45 2.07
N CYS A 189 12.29 5.48 0.94
CA CYS A 189 11.94 4.72 -0.26
C CYS A 189 13.01 3.66 -0.53
N GLY A 190 12.67 2.39 -0.37
CA GLY A 190 13.52 1.28 -0.80
C GLY A 190 13.29 1.00 -2.28
N LEU A 191 14.34 1.06 -3.10
CA LEU A 191 14.31 0.73 -4.52
C LEU A 191 15.02 -0.59 -4.76
N PHE A 192 14.31 -1.56 -5.34
CA PHE A 192 14.91 -2.85 -5.70
C PHE A 192 15.85 -2.71 -6.89
N GLU A 193 16.94 -3.47 -6.86
CA GLU A 193 17.95 -3.50 -7.92
C GLU A 193 17.60 -4.61 -8.94
N PHE A 194 17.62 -4.26 -10.22
CA PHE A 194 17.38 -5.16 -11.36
C PHE A 194 18.55 -5.12 -12.32
#